data_AF-A0A917K843-F1
#
_entry.id   AF-A0A917K843-F1
#
_cell.length_a   1.000
_cell.length_b   1.000
_cell.length_c   1.000
_cell.angle_alpha   90.00
_cell.angle_beta   90.00
_cell.angle_gamma   90.00
#
_symmetry.space_group_name_H-M   'P 1'
#
loop_
_entity.id
_entity.type
_entity.pdbx_description
1 polymer ?
#
loop_
_entity_poly.entity_id
_entity_poly.type
_entity_poly.pdbx_seq_one_letter_code
_entity_poly.pdbx_strand_id
1 'polypeptide(L)'
;MSESAREHLSVAKAFYQLEFYLRMVHAPFTVKDLYERAYRKRRKDQYDDRWLSCLDENPEVQSALDEPFTAHTIIETLMRTGHRPVVRALLKEIRRHHIIYTEAYMVGMPDAP
;
A
#
# COMPACT_ATOMS: atom_id res chain seq x y z
N MET A 1 -23.38 -0.70 1.96
CA MET A 1 -22.17 -0.01 2.48
C MET A 1 -22.28 1.47 2.21
N SER A 2 -21.93 2.31 3.18
CA SER A 2 -21.78 3.75 2.97
C SER A 2 -20.55 4.05 2.10
N GLU A 3 -20.50 5.22 1.48
CA GLU A 3 -19.39 5.66 0.63
C GLU A 3 -18.06 5.68 1.39
N SER A 4 -18.05 6.20 2.61
CA SER A 4 -16.88 6.19 3.51
C SER A 4 -16.38 4.78 3.81
N ALA A 5 -17.26 3.80 4.05
CA ALA A 5 -16.83 2.42 4.30
C ALA A 5 -16.16 1.80 3.05
N ARG A 6 -16.64 2.13 1.84
CA ARG A 6 -16.04 1.68 0.58
C ARG A 6 -14.67 2.31 0.34
N GLU A 7 -14.51 3.59 0.65
CA GLU A 7 -13.22 4.28 0.55
C GLU A 7 -12.21 3.69 1.54
N HIS A 8 -12.61 3.46 2.79
CA HIS A 8 -11.74 2.86 3.80
C HIS A 8 -11.26 1.47 3.38
N LEU A 9 -12.15 0.65 2.82
CA LEU A 9 -11.78 -0.65 2.28
C LEU A 9 -10.81 -0.51 1.09
N SER A 10 -11.07 0.42 0.17
CA SER A 10 -10.19 0.65 -0.99
C SER A 10 -8.78 1.08 -0.57
N VAL A 11 -8.69 1.90 0.49
CA VAL A 11 -7.43 2.30 1.11
C VAL A 11 -6.71 1.08 1.68
N ALA A 12 -7.41 0.27 2.47
CA ALA A 12 -6.84 -0.94 3.08
C ALA A 12 -6.30 -1.91 2.03
N LYS A 13 -7.09 -2.18 0.97
CA LYS A 13 -6.67 -2.98 -0.19
C LYS A 13 -5.40 -2.43 -0.84
N ALA A 14 -5.36 -1.12 -1.13
CA ALA A 14 -4.21 -0.50 -1.77
C ALA A 14 -2.93 -0.58 -0.91
N PHE A 15 -3.05 -0.41 0.41
CA PHE A 15 -1.91 -0.58 1.31
C PHE A 15 -1.44 -2.03 1.40
N TYR A 16 -2.36 -2.99 1.39
CA TYR A 16 -2.03 -4.41 1.39
C TYR A 16 -1.31 -4.83 0.10
N GLN A 17 -1.84 -4.42 -1.06
CA GLN A 17 -1.21 -4.63 -2.37
C GLN A 17 0.17 -3.93 -2.46
N LEU A 18 0.31 -2.73 -1.88
CA LEU A 18 1.60 -2.04 -1.82
C LEU A 18 2.62 -2.80 -0.98
N GLU A 19 2.23 -3.29 0.18
CA GLU A 19 3.11 -4.09 1.06
C GLU A 19 3.58 -5.36 0.34
N PHE A 20 2.67 -6.05 -0.36
CA PHE A 20 3.01 -7.19 -1.20
C PHE A 20 3.99 -6.80 -2.33
N TYR A 21 3.70 -5.71 -3.06
CA TYR A 21 4.56 -5.20 -4.13
C TYR A 21 5.98 -4.91 -3.63
N LEU A 22 6.10 -4.23 -2.50
CA LEU A 22 7.40 -3.89 -1.90
C LEU A 22 8.19 -5.13 -1.51
N ARG A 23 7.54 -6.18 -1.01
CA ARG A 23 8.19 -7.46 -0.71
C ARG A 23 8.69 -8.16 -1.98
N MET A 24 7.89 -8.16 -3.04
CA MET A 24 8.23 -8.80 -4.31
C MET A 24 9.44 -8.17 -5.01
N VAL A 25 9.60 -6.84 -4.88
CA VAL A 25 10.79 -6.13 -5.39
C VAL A 25 11.93 -6.09 -4.37
N HIS A 26 11.83 -6.83 -3.26
CA HIS A 26 12.79 -6.84 -2.15
C HIS A 26 13.16 -5.43 -1.66
N ALA A 27 12.18 -4.54 -1.55
CA ALA A 27 12.40 -3.19 -1.06
C ALA A 27 12.93 -3.21 0.39
N PRO A 28 13.92 -2.36 0.73
CA PRO A 28 14.50 -2.30 2.08
C PRO A 28 13.64 -1.47 3.05
N PHE A 29 12.35 -1.32 2.78
CA PHE A 29 11.39 -0.55 3.57
C PHE A 29 9.97 -1.12 3.36
N THR A 30 9.11 -0.85 4.33
CA THR A 30 7.74 -1.36 4.41
C THR A 30 6.71 -0.25 4.23
N VAL A 31 5.43 -0.61 4.04
CA VAL A 31 4.33 0.37 4.08
C VAL A 31 4.29 1.13 5.40
N LYS A 32 4.62 0.47 6.52
CA LYS A 32 4.67 1.12 7.84
C LYS A 32 5.72 2.22 7.88
N ASP A 33 6.92 1.97 7.34
CA ASP A 33 7.98 3.00 7.24
C ASP A 33 7.52 4.21 6.41
N LEU A 34 6.81 3.95 5.30
CA LEU A 34 6.28 5.00 4.44
C LEU A 34 5.19 5.81 5.15
N TYR A 35 4.28 5.13 5.84
CA TYR A 35 3.20 5.77 6.59
C TYR A 35 3.73 6.61 7.74
N GLU A 36 4.72 6.10 8.47
CA GLU A 36 5.41 6.81 9.54
C GLU A 36 6.04 8.10 9.02
N ARG A 37 6.84 8.01 7.95
CA ARG A 37 7.48 9.18 7.32
C ARG A 37 6.46 10.20 6.83
N ALA A 38 5.32 9.73 6.34
CA ALA A 38 4.26 10.58 5.81
C ALA A 38 3.49 11.33 6.91
N TYR A 39 3.20 10.68 8.04
CA TYR A 39 2.24 11.21 9.01
C TYR A 39 2.78 11.45 10.42
N ARG A 40 3.86 10.80 10.87
CA ARG A 40 4.35 10.92 12.25
C ARG A 40 4.62 12.36 12.66
N LYS A 41 5.30 13.13 11.80
CA LYS A 41 5.57 14.56 12.05
C LYS A 41 4.32 15.44 12.01
N ARG A 42 3.33 15.09 11.18
CA ARG A 42 2.13 15.90 10.96
C ARG A 42 1.05 15.66 12.02
N ARG A 43 0.87 14.40 12.42
CA ARG A 43 -0.19 13.98 13.36
C ARG A 43 0.28 13.93 14.80
N LYS A 44 1.59 13.90 15.06
CA LYS A 44 2.19 13.88 16.42
C LYS A 44 1.48 12.86 17.31
N ASP A 45 0.72 13.33 18.30
CA ASP A 45 0.03 12.50 19.31
C ASP A 45 -1.18 11.73 18.76
N GLN A 46 -1.67 12.09 17.57
CA GLN A 46 -2.74 11.38 16.86
C GLN A 46 -2.22 10.43 15.78
N TYR A 47 -0.90 10.18 15.76
CA TYR A 47 -0.32 9.19 14.87
C TYR A 47 -0.68 7.78 15.34
N ASP A 48 -1.35 7.01 14.49
CA ASP A 48 -1.60 5.58 14.71
C ASP A 48 -1.40 4.83 13.39
N ASP A 49 -0.54 3.83 13.42
CA ASP A 49 -0.21 2.94 12.30
C ASP A 49 -0.53 1.48 12.61
N ARG A 50 -1.08 1.16 13.80
CA ARG A 50 -1.34 -0.21 14.23
C ARG A 50 -2.29 -0.94 13.30
N TRP A 51 -3.25 -0.21 12.74
CA TRP A 51 -4.20 -0.74 11.77
C TRP A 51 -3.54 -1.32 10.50
N LEU A 52 -2.34 -0.85 10.12
CA LEU A 52 -1.58 -1.42 9.00
C LEU A 52 -1.10 -2.84 9.28
N SER A 53 -0.92 -3.20 10.57
CA SER A 53 -0.49 -4.53 11.00
C SER A 53 -1.63 -5.55 11.05
N CYS A 54 -2.87 -5.08 10.93
CA CYS A 54 -4.09 -5.91 10.98
C CYS A 54 -4.81 -5.96 9.61
N LEU A 55 -4.16 -5.53 8.52
CA LEU A 55 -4.78 -5.49 7.20
C LEU A 55 -5.18 -6.88 6.70
N ASP A 56 -4.36 -7.88 7.00
CA ASP A 56 -4.58 -9.28 6.66
C ASP A 56 -5.68 -9.94 7.51
N GLU A 57 -6.14 -9.34 8.61
CA GLU A 57 -7.25 -9.87 9.39
C GLU A 57 -8.60 -9.72 8.66
N ASN A 58 -8.69 -8.86 7.64
CA ASN A 58 -9.90 -8.65 6.85
C ASN A 58 -9.88 -9.51 5.56
N PRO A 59 -10.79 -10.49 5.40
CA PRO A 59 -10.84 -11.33 4.20
C PRO A 59 -11.03 -10.57 2.89
N GLU A 60 -11.78 -9.46 2.90
CA GLU A 60 -11.96 -8.63 1.69
C GLU A 60 -10.67 -7.89 1.32
N VAL A 61 -9.78 -7.62 2.28
CA VAL A 61 -8.47 -7.00 2.00
C VAL A 61 -7.52 -8.05 1.47
N GLN A 62 -7.54 -9.28 2.02
CA GLN A 62 -6.74 -10.39 1.51
C GLN A 62 -7.08 -10.71 0.05
N SER A 63 -8.37 -10.76 -0.29
CA SER A 63 -8.83 -11.07 -1.66
C SER A 63 -8.40 -10.02 -2.70
N ALA A 64 -7.87 -8.87 -2.26
CA ALA A 64 -7.34 -7.86 -3.17
C ALA A 64 -6.08 -8.33 -3.91
N LEU A 65 -5.40 -9.38 -3.45
CA LEU A 65 -4.28 -9.97 -4.19
C LEU A 65 -4.73 -10.89 -5.33
N ASP A 66 -5.97 -11.37 -5.29
CA ASP A 66 -6.58 -12.17 -6.37
C ASP A 66 -7.08 -11.27 -7.52
N GLU A 67 -7.32 -9.99 -7.23
CA GLU A 67 -7.68 -8.97 -8.21
C GLU A 67 -6.41 -8.46 -8.93
N PRO A 68 -6.41 -8.27 -10.26
CA PRO A 68 -5.26 -7.68 -10.95
C PRO A 68 -4.93 -6.28 -10.42
N PHE A 69 -3.66 -6.07 -10.04
CA PHE A 69 -3.18 -4.75 -9.62
C PHE A 69 -1.82 -4.44 -10.23
N THR A 70 -1.54 -3.15 -10.36
CA THR A 70 -0.23 -2.63 -10.75
C THR A 70 0.18 -1.56 -9.76
N ALA A 71 1.47 -1.24 -9.70
CA ALA A 71 1.87 -0.12 -8.86
C ALA A 71 1.29 1.23 -9.35
N HIS A 72 0.85 1.34 -10.62
CA HIS A 72 0.03 2.47 -11.07
C HIS A 72 -1.35 2.50 -10.38
N THR A 73 -2.11 1.40 -10.38
CA THR A 73 -3.45 1.36 -9.77
C THR A 73 -3.40 1.55 -8.26
N ILE A 74 -2.37 1.03 -7.60
CA ILE A 74 -2.09 1.28 -6.17
C ILE A 74 -1.88 2.78 -5.93
N ILE A 75 -0.97 3.41 -6.68
CA ILE A 75 -0.65 4.84 -6.52
C ILE A 75 -1.89 5.70 -6.78
N GLU A 76 -2.65 5.40 -7.84
CA GLU A 76 -3.88 6.12 -8.17
C GLU A 76 -4.89 6.02 -7.03
N THR A 77 -5.11 4.82 -6.48
CA THR A 77 -6.03 4.60 -5.37
C THR A 77 -5.62 5.39 -4.13
N LEU A 78 -4.34 5.37 -3.76
CA LEU A 78 -3.82 6.15 -2.64
C LEU A 78 -3.92 7.67 -2.88
N MET A 79 -3.75 8.12 -4.12
CA MET A 79 -3.87 9.54 -4.46
C MET A 79 -5.31 10.04 -4.36
N ARG A 80 -6.26 9.25 -4.87
CA ARG A 80 -7.71 9.55 -4.82
C ARG A 80 -8.24 9.60 -3.39
N THR A 81 -7.70 8.76 -2.51
CA THR A 81 -8.15 8.62 -1.11
C THR A 81 -7.38 9.51 -0.12
N GLY A 82 -6.61 10.49 -0.61
CA GLY A 82 -5.93 11.47 0.24
C GLY A 82 -4.59 11.01 0.84
N HIS A 83 -4.07 9.87 0.43
CA HIS A 83 -2.79 9.31 0.86
C HIS A 83 -1.58 9.75 0.00
N ARG A 84 -1.71 10.89 -0.70
CA ARG A 84 -0.60 11.55 -1.41
C ARG A 84 0.70 11.69 -0.58
N PRO A 85 0.67 11.98 0.73
CA PRO A 85 1.90 12.01 1.54
C PRO A 85 2.67 10.69 1.56
N VAL A 86 1.97 9.54 1.56
CA VAL A 86 2.58 8.21 1.49
C VAL A 86 3.22 8.00 0.12
N VAL A 87 2.52 8.33 -0.96
CA VAL A 87 3.07 8.24 -2.33
C VAL A 87 4.35 9.06 -2.47
N ARG A 88 4.41 10.26 -1.87
CA ARG A 88 5.64 11.06 -1.83
C ARG A 88 6.76 10.38 -1.04
N ALA A 89 6.46 9.74 0.08
CA ALA A 89 7.43 8.97 0.85
C ALA A 89 7.95 7.77 0.02
N LEU A 90 7.06 7.05 -0.67
CA LEU A 90 7.40 5.92 -1.54
C LEU A 90 8.40 6.34 -2.62
N LEU A 91 8.09 7.39 -3.39
CA LEU A 91 8.97 7.88 -4.46
C LEU A 91 10.34 8.32 -3.93
N LYS A 92 10.37 8.89 -2.72
CA LYS A 92 11.62 9.29 -2.08
C LYS A 92 12.49 8.08 -1.71
N GLU A 93 11.90 7.02 -1.14
CA GLU A 93 12.66 5.82 -0.80
C GLU A 93 13.09 5.04 -2.05
N ILE A 94 12.24 4.91 -3.07
CA ILE A 94 12.61 4.32 -4.36
C ILE A 94 13.85 5.01 -4.93
N ARG A 95 13.84 6.35 -4.97
CA ARG A 95 14.98 7.14 -5.46
C ARG A 95 16.22 6.96 -4.58
N ARG A 96 16.04 6.94 -3.26
CA ARG A 96 17.14 6.77 -2.30
C ARG A 96 17.86 5.43 -2.43
N HIS A 97 17.10 4.38 -2.74
CA HIS A 97 17.60 3.01 -2.84
C HIS A 97 17.88 2.57 -4.27
N HIS A 98 17.79 3.48 -5.26
CA HIS A 98 18.02 3.19 -6.67
C HIS A 98 17.22 1.99 -7.19
N ILE A 99 15.99 1.80 -6.69
CA ILE A 99 15.11 0.71 -7.12
C ILE A 99 14.63 1.02 -8.54
N ILE A 100 15.03 0.18 -9.49
CA ILE A 100 14.62 0.30 -10.89
C ILE A 100 13.20 -0.26 -11.01
N TYR A 101 12.25 0.63 -11.30
CA TYR A 101 10.86 0.29 -11.50
C TYR A 101 10.72 -0.36 -12.87
N THR A 102 10.66 -1.70 -12.90
CA THR A 102 10.08 -2.41 -14.04
C THR A 102 8.59 -2.53 -13.73
N GLU A 103 7.72 -2.14 -14.67
CA GLU A 103 6.27 -2.42 -14.60
C GLU A 103 6.04 -3.93 -14.70
N ALA A 104 6.47 -4.67 -13.68
CA ALA A 104 6.30 -6.10 -13.60
C ALA A 104 4.84 -6.36 -13.20
N TYR A 105 4.08 -6.82 -14.18
CA TYR A 105 2.74 -7.37 -14.01
C TYR A 105 2.76 -8.41 -12.89
N MET A 106 2.04 -8.16 -11.80
CA MET A 106 1.71 -9.17 -10.81
C MET A 106 0.26 -9.58 -11.06
N VAL A 107 0.08 -10.44 -12.06
CA VAL A 107 -1.07 -11.34 -12.07
C VAL A 107 -0.81 -12.29 -10.90
N GLY A 108 -1.57 -12.15 -9.82
CA GLY A 108 -1.64 -13.16 -8.78
C GLY A 108 -1.98 -14.48 -9.44
N MET A 109 -0.97 -15.34 -9.62
CA MET A 109 -1.21 -16.72 -9.97
C MET A 109 -1.72 -17.36 -8.68
N PRO A 110 -2.98 -17.82 -8.61
CA PRO A 110 -3.37 -18.70 -7.53
C PRO A 110 -2.49 -19.94 -7.63
N ASP A 111 -2.00 -20.41 -6.48
CA ASP A 111 -1.24 -21.65 -6.40
C ASP A 111 -1.96 -22.74 -7.22
N ALA A 112 -1.26 -23.27 -8.23
CA ALA A 112 -1.75 -24.42 -8.98
C ALA A 112 -1.68 -25.67 -8.08
N PRO A 113 -2.69 -26.55 -8.13
CA PRO A 113 -2.80 -27.72 -7.25
C PRO A 113 -1.70 -28.76 -7.45
#